data_AF-A0A519NAC9-F1
#
_entry.id   AF-A0A519NAC9-F1
#
_cell.length_a   1.000
_cell.length_b   1.000
_cell.length_c   1.000
_cell.angle_alpha   90.00
_cell.angle_beta   90.00
_cell.angle_gamma   90.00
#
_symmetry.space_group_name_H-M   'P 1'
#
loop_
_entity.id
_entity.type
_entity.pdbx_description
1 polymer ?
#
loop_
_entity_poly.entity_id
_entity_poly.type
_entity_poly.pdbx_seq_one_letter_code
_entity_poly.pdbx_strand_id
1 'polypeptide(L)'
;LFLITAWFCSYSYFADYLSKAMGLTDPQISYMLLLFGVMGVISNFLAGRLLGKYMINTTLFFLAGTFLMPFAFQYVTHSFLNISLVVGFWGVMYGPCFLIGVGYMVSAAQDAKEFANSLQTSFGNLGVSLGTATGGWFISHYGIAVTPWVGIGFGVLAVVMILWRAWLDRV
;
A
#
# COMPACT_ATOMS: atom_id res chain seq x y z
N LEU A 1 -9.51 -6.63 0.46
CA LEU A 1 -8.75 -7.51 -0.45
C LEU A 1 -7.90 -6.70 -1.43
N PHE A 2 -8.46 -6.16 -2.52
CA PHE A 2 -7.69 -5.52 -3.60
C PHE A 2 -6.79 -4.36 -3.15
N LEU A 3 -7.24 -3.57 -2.17
CA LEU A 3 -6.41 -2.51 -1.59
C LEU A 3 -5.09 -3.05 -1.00
N ILE A 4 -5.13 -4.18 -0.30
CA ILE A 4 -3.93 -4.82 0.27
C ILE A 4 -3.12 -5.47 -0.85
N THR A 5 -3.78 -6.15 -1.78
CA THR A 5 -3.12 -6.76 -2.94
C THR A 5 -2.30 -5.73 -3.72
N ALA A 6 -2.86 -4.55 -4.00
CA ALA A 6 -2.19 -3.48 -4.74
C ALA A 6 -0.85 -3.07 -4.11
N TRP A 7 -0.83 -2.89 -2.79
CA TRP A 7 0.39 -2.51 -2.08
C TRP A 7 1.41 -3.64 -1.97
N PHE A 8 0.95 -4.87 -1.74
CA PHE A 8 1.83 -6.03 -1.55
C PHE A 8 2.38 -6.62 -2.84
N CYS A 9 1.89 -6.20 -4.01
CA CYS A 9 2.58 -6.45 -5.27
C CYS A 9 4.00 -5.90 -5.28
N SER A 10 4.24 -4.78 -4.59
CA SER A 10 5.54 -4.14 -4.54
C SER A 10 6.25 -4.29 -3.20
N TYR A 11 5.49 -4.21 -2.10
CA TYR A 11 6.08 -4.19 -0.76
C TYR A 11 6.85 -5.46 -0.42
N SER A 12 6.37 -6.63 -0.84
CA SER A 12 7.02 -7.91 -0.56
C SER A 12 8.43 -8.04 -1.14
N TYR A 13 8.76 -7.24 -2.16
CA TYR A 13 10.06 -7.25 -2.83
C TYR A 13 10.82 -5.94 -2.66
N PHE A 14 10.39 -5.09 -1.72
CA PHE A 14 10.89 -3.73 -1.64
C PHE A 14 12.39 -3.62 -1.34
N ALA A 15 12.91 -4.44 -0.43
CA ALA A 15 14.35 -4.49 -0.16
C ALA A 15 15.15 -4.91 -1.40
N ASP A 16 14.65 -5.93 -2.13
CA ASP A 16 15.28 -6.40 -3.36
C ASP A 16 15.23 -5.34 -4.46
N TYR A 17 14.13 -4.58 -4.55
CA TYR A 17 13.99 -3.44 -5.44
C TYR A 17 15.01 -2.33 -5.13
N LEU A 18 15.16 -1.95 -3.86
CA LEU A 18 16.14 -0.95 -3.44
C LEU A 18 17.58 -1.39 -3.72
N SER A 19 17.88 -2.69 -3.58
CA SER A 19 19.20 -3.24 -3.92
C SER A 19 19.43 -3.24 -5.44
N LYS A 20 18.59 -3.97 -6.18
CA LYS A 20 18.84 -4.31 -7.59
C LYS A 20 18.44 -3.23 -8.58
N ALA A 21 17.36 -2.48 -8.31
CA ALA A 21 16.91 -1.41 -9.20
C ALA A 21 17.49 -0.03 -8.83
N MET A 22 17.71 0.22 -7.53
CA MET A 22 18.21 1.51 -7.05
C MET A 22 19.71 1.49 -6.69
N GLY A 23 20.36 0.33 -6.66
CA GLY A 23 21.80 0.20 -6.41
C GLY A 23 22.22 0.49 -4.98
N LEU A 24 21.31 0.41 -4.00
CA LEU A 24 21.63 0.68 -2.60
C LEU A 24 22.39 -0.49 -1.95
N THR A 25 23.33 -0.15 -1.08
CA THR A 25 24.04 -1.10 -0.21
C THR A 25 23.15 -1.58 0.95
N ASP A 26 23.47 -2.71 1.57
CA ASP A 26 22.69 -3.29 2.68
C ASP A 26 22.46 -2.33 3.87
N PRO A 27 23.46 -1.54 4.31
CA PRO A 27 23.23 -0.55 5.37
C PRO A 27 22.25 0.55 4.93
N GLN A 28 22.35 1.00 3.69
CA GLN A 28 21.44 2.01 3.14
C GLN A 28 20.00 1.49 3.05
N ILE A 29 19.81 0.25 2.62
CA ILE A 29 18.49 -0.40 2.60
C ILE A 29 17.90 -0.46 4.02
N SER A 30 18.72 -0.81 5.02
CA SER A 30 18.29 -0.83 6.42
C SER A 30 17.80 0.54 6.89
N TYR A 31 18.52 1.63 6.56
CA TYR A 31 18.06 3.00 6.85
C TYR A 31 16.77 3.35 6.12
N MET A 32 16.61 2.92 4.87
CA MET A 32 15.39 3.15 4.08
C MET A 32 14.18 2.42 4.69
N LEU A 33 14.35 1.17 5.12
CA LEU A 33 13.28 0.40 5.78
C LEU A 33 12.90 1.01 7.14
N LEU A 34 13.88 1.51 7.90
CA LEU A 34 13.61 2.25 9.13
C LEU A 34 12.81 3.54 8.85
N LEU A 35 13.25 4.34 7.87
CA LEU A 35 12.55 5.56 7.45
C LEU A 35 11.11 5.24 7.00
N PHE A 36 10.95 4.22 6.16
CA PHE A 36 9.65 3.76 5.70
C PHE A 36 8.73 3.38 6.88
N GLY A 37 9.25 2.63 7.85
CA GLY A 37 8.52 2.24 9.05
C GLY A 37 8.09 3.44 9.90
N VAL A 38 9.01 4.38 10.18
CA VAL A 38 8.71 5.59 10.96
C VAL A 38 7.64 6.43 10.28
N MET A 39 7.76 6.65 8.97
CA MET A 39 6.77 7.39 8.20
C MET A 39 5.41 6.68 8.15
N GLY A 40 5.42 5.35 8.07
CA GLY A 40 4.21 4.53 8.17
C GLY A 40 3.50 4.64 9.52
N VAL A 41 4.23 4.71 10.63
CA VAL A 41 3.65 4.93 11.96
C VAL A 41 3.00 6.31 12.07
N ILE A 42 3.71 7.36 11.63
CA ILE A 42 3.18 8.73 11.61
C ILE A 42 1.90 8.81 10.77
N SER A 43 1.92 8.17 9.60
CA SER A 43 0.78 8.13 8.69
C SER A 43 -0.42 7.38 9.27
N ASN A 44 -0.20 6.24 9.93
CA ASN A 44 -1.28 5.51 10.60
C ASN A 44 -2.00 6.37 11.64
N PHE A 45 -1.25 7.14 12.44
CA PHE A 45 -1.84 8.04 13.42
C PHE A 45 -2.70 9.13 12.76
N LEU A 46 -2.19 9.74 11.68
CA LEU A 46 -2.93 10.76 10.92
C LEU A 46 -4.18 10.16 10.25
N ALA A 47 -4.04 9.02 9.59
CA ALA A 47 -5.12 8.32 8.92
C ALA A 47 -6.22 7.87 9.90
N GLY A 48 -5.86 7.40 11.10
CA GLY A 48 -6.83 7.02 12.12
C GLY A 48 -7.75 8.17 12.53
N ARG A 49 -7.21 9.40 12.61
CA ARG A 49 -8.02 10.60 12.87
C ARG A 49 -8.92 10.98 11.70
N LEU A 50 -8.43 10.84 10.47
CA LEU A 50 -9.14 11.23 9.25
C LEU A 50 -10.24 10.23 8.88
N LEU A 51 -9.99 8.92 9.07
CA LEU A 51 -10.95 7.85 8.76
C LEU A 51 -12.25 7.97 9.55
N GLY A 52 -12.20 8.50 10.78
CA GLY A 52 -13.39 8.73 11.59
C GLY A 52 -14.33 9.83 11.07
N LYS A 53 -13.83 10.75 10.22
CA LYS A 53 -14.63 11.86 9.65
C LYS A 53 -14.86 11.75 8.16
N TYR A 54 -13.86 11.27 7.41
CA TYR A 54 -13.83 11.29 5.94
C TYR A 54 -13.33 9.95 5.38
N MET A 55 -14.01 8.85 5.69
CA MET A 55 -13.54 7.49 5.37
C MET A 55 -13.18 7.30 3.88
N ILE A 56 -14.09 7.66 2.97
CA ILE A 56 -13.89 7.49 1.52
C ILE A 56 -12.76 8.38 1.01
N ASN A 57 -12.78 9.68 1.30
CA ASN A 57 -11.76 10.62 0.82
C ASN A 57 -10.36 10.26 1.34
N THR A 58 -10.26 9.86 2.61
CA THR A 58 -9.00 9.41 3.20
C THR A 58 -8.48 8.16 2.51
N THR A 59 -9.37 7.21 2.22
CA THR A 59 -9.00 5.98 1.53
C THR A 59 -8.50 6.27 0.11
N LEU A 60 -9.22 7.09 -0.66
CA LEU A 60 -8.83 7.47 -2.01
C LEU A 60 -7.49 8.21 -2.04
N PHE A 61 -7.24 9.07 -1.04
CA PHE A 61 -5.96 9.76 -0.89
C PHE A 61 -4.79 8.79 -0.71
N PHE A 62 -4.88 7.85 0.22
CA PHE A 62 -3.82 6.85 0.41
C PHE A 62 -3.69 5.91 -0.78
N LEU A 63 -4.83 5.48 -1.36
CA LEU A 63 -4.84 4.61 -2.52
C LEU A 63 -4.24 5.27 -3.77
N ALA A 64 -4.30 6.61 -3.89
CA ALA A 64 -3.62 7.35 -4.94
C ALA A 64 -2.11 7.05 -4.99
N GLY A 65 -1.50 6.72 -3.84
CA GLY A 65 -0.12 6.28 -3.77
C GLY A 65 0.18 5.07 -4.67
N THR A 66 -0.75 4.13 -4.86
CA THR A 66 -0.54 2.99 -5.77
C THR A 66 -0.32 3.42 -7.23
N PHE A 67 -0.79 4.60 -7.61
CA PHE A 67 -0.59 5.20 -8.93
C PHE A 67 0.59 6.16 -8.97
N LEU A 68 0.87 6.90 -7.89
CA LEU A 68 1.93 7.90 -7.84
C LEU A 68 3.32 7.28 -7.68
N MET A 69 3.43 6.17 -6.94
CA MET A 69 4.71 5.55 -6.59
C MET A 69 5.50 4.99 -7.77
N PRO A 70 4.87 4.34 -8.75
CA PRO A 70 5.57 3.91 -9.95
C PRO A 70 6.26 5.06 -10.67
N PHE A 71 5.57 6.20 -10.83
CA PHE A 71 6.17 7.39 -11.44
C PHE A 71 7.25 8.02 -10.56
N ALA A 72 7.02 8.10 -9.25
CA ALA A 72 8.00 8.65 -8.32
C ALA A 72 9.32 7.87 -8.38
N PHE A 73 9.28 6.54 -8.41
CA PHE A 73 10.46 5.71 -8.56
C PHE A 73 11.04 5.69 -9.98
N GLN A 74 10.22 5.85 -11.02
CA GLN A 74 10.70 5.90 -12.41
C GLN A 74 11.53 7.14 -12.70
N TYR A 75 11.18 8.28 -12.11
CA TYR A 75 11.82 9.58 -12.38
C TYR A 75 12.74 10.06 -11.26
N VAL A 76 12.95 9.27 -10.20
CA VAL A 76 13.87 9.62 -9.13
C VAL A 76 15.30 9.62 -9.64
N THR A 77 16.06 10.67 -9.34
CA THR A 77 17.51 10.63 -9.55
C THR A 77 18.12 9.65 -8.54
N HIS A 78 19.11 8.85 -8.95
CA HIS A 78 19.81 7.85 -8.11
C HIS A 78 20.68 8.44 -6.97
N SER A 79 20.34 9.63 -6.47
CA SER A 79 20.91 10.20 -5.25
C SER A 79 20.22 9.58 -4.03
N PHE A 80 21.00 9.21 -3.02
CA PHE A 80 20.50 8.66 -1.75
C PHE A 80 19.43 9.54 -1.11
N LEU A 81 19.60 10.87 -1.15
CA LEU A 81 18.63 11.82 -0.60
C LEU A 81 17.29 11.76 -1.35
N ASN A 82 17.32 11.71 -2.68
CA ASN A 82 16.10 11.68 -3.50
C ASN A 82 15.35 10.36 -3.31
N ILE A 83 16.07 9.24 -3.26
CA ILE A 83 15.48 7.94 -2.95
C ILE A 83 14.85 7.97 -1.55
N SER A 84 15.53 8.54 -0.54
CA SER A 84 15.00 8.67 0.82
C SER A 84 13.67 9.43 0.87
N LEU A 85 13.54 10.51 0.10
CA LEU A 85 12.28 11.28 0.01
C LEU A 85 11.15 10.44 -0.60
N VAL A 86 11.42 9.71 -1.69
CA VAL A 86 10.43 8.82 -2.32
C VAL A 86 10.03 7.69 -1.38
N VAL A 87 11.00 7.06 -0.70
CA VAL A 87 10.75 6.00 0.29
C VAL A 87 9.92 6.51 1.48
N GLY A 88 10.25 7.69 2.00
CA GLY A 88 9.51 8.31 3.08
C GLY A 88 8.06 8.59 2.68
N PHE A 89 7.87 9.20 1.50
CA PHE A 89 6.53 9.44 0.96
C PHE A 89 5.76 8.13 0.72
N TRP A 90 6.44 7.09 0.23
CA TRP A 90 5.85 5.77 0.06
C TRP A 90 5.39 5.17 1.39
N GLY A 91 6.21 5.29 2.45
CA GLY A 91 5.85 4.90 3.82
C GLY A 91 4.59 5.59 4.31
N VAL A 92 4.45 6.89 4.01
CA VAL A 92 3.23 7.63 4.33
C VAL A 92 2.03 7.07 3.56
N MET A 93 2.15 6.84 2.25
CA MET A 93 1.02 6.37 1.44
C MET A 93 0.59 4.93 1.80
N TYR A 94 1.56 4.05 2.05
CA TYR A 94 1.34 2.65 2.34
C TYR A 94 0.84 2.40 3.77
N GLY A 95 1.39 3.11 4.77
CA GLY A 95 1.24 2.79 6.19
C GLY A 95 -0.21 2.46 6.62
N PRO A 96 -1.21 3.27 6.25
CA PRO A 96 -2.61 3.06 6.66
C PRO A 96 -3.35 1.92 5.96
N CYS A 97 -2.72 1.19 5.04
CA CYS A 97 -3.38 0.17 4.22
C CYS A 97 -4.23 -0.83 5.04
N PHE A 98 -3.66 -1.42 6.10
CA PHE A 98 -4.41 -2.34 6.96
C PHE A 98 -5.44 -1.63 7.85
N LEU A 99 -5.09 -0.45 8.37
CA LEU A 99 -5.99 0.36 9.19
C LEU A 99 -7.28 0.73 8.43
N ILE A 100 -7.13 1.12 7.16
CA ILE A 100 -8.24 1.38 6.24
C ILE A 100 -9.12 0.12 6.10
N GLY A 101 -8.50 -1.04 5.85
CA GLY A 101 -9.23 -2.30 5.72
C GLY A 101 -10.04 -2.66 6.96
N VAL A 102 -9.45 -2.48 8.16
CA VAL A 102 -10.15 -2.66 9.44
C VAL A 102 -11.30 -1.66 9.58
N GLY A 103 -11.09 -0.39 9.28
CA GLY A 103 -12.13 0.64 9.33
C GLY A 103 -13.36 0.31 8.47
N TYR A 104 -13.14 -0.20 7.24
CA TYR A 104 -14.23 -0.63 6.36
C TYR A 104 -14.99 -1.87 6.84
N MET A 105 -14.30 -2.80 7.51
CA MET A 105 -14.92 -4.03 8.02
C MET A 105 -15.72 -3.74 9.29
N VAL A 106 -15.16 -2.96 10.22
CA VAL A 106 -15.86 -2.56 11.45
C VAL A 106 -17.07 -1.67 11.15
N SER A 107 -16.99 -0.79 10.15
CA SER A 107 -18.15 0.04 9.75
C SER A 107 -19.30 -0.78 9.12
N ALA A 108 -19.00 -1.92 8.49
CA ALA A 108 -20.01 -2.78 7.88
C ALA A 108 -20.70 -3.73 8.88
N ALA A 109 -20.08 -4.00 10.02
CA ALA A 109 -20.59 -4.93 11.02
C ALA A 109 -20.32 -4.42 12.44
N GLN A 110 -21.04 -3.36 12.84
CA GLN A 110 -20.86 -2.72 14.14
C GLN A 110 -21.24 -3.64 15.31
N ASP A 111 -22.19 -4.56 15.10
CA ASP A 111 -22.67 -5.51 16.11
C ASP A 111 -21.78 -6.76 16.24
N ALA A 112 -20.85 -6.98 15.31
CA ALA A 112 -19.99 -8.16 15.25
C ALA A 112 -18.52 -7.80 14.96
N LYS A 113 -17.96 -6.88 15.74
CA LYS A 113 -16.61 -6.31 15.51
C LYS A 113 -15.49 -7.35 15.52
N GLU A 114 -15.56 -8.35 16.40
CA GLU A 114 -14.56 -9.43 16.47
C GLU A 114 -14.58 -10.28 15.20
N PHE A 115 -15.78 -10.65 14.74
CA PHE A 115 -15.94 -11.37 13.48
C PHE A 115 -15.43 -10.54 12.29
N ALA A 116 -15.79 -9.26 12.21
CA ALA A 116 -15.32 -8.34 11.17
C ALA A 116 -13.79 -8.22 11.14
N ASN A 117 -13.15 -8.11 12.30
CA ASN A 117 -11.69 -8.08 12.43
C ASN A 117 -11.03 -9.40 12.00
N SER A 118 -11.64 -10.54 12.35
CA SER A 118 -11.15 -11.86 11.92
C SER A 118 -11.21 -12.00 10.39
N LEU A 119 -12.33 -11.59 9.78
CA LEU A 119 -12.53 -11.61 8.35
C LEU A 119 -11.54 -10.69 7.65
N GLN A 120 -11.31 -9.50 8.20
CA GLN A 120 -10.30 -8.59 7.67
C GLN A 120 -8.90 -9.17 7.71
N THR A 121 -8.55 -9.87 8.79
CA THR A 121 -7.23 -10.52 8.90
C THR A 121 -7.09 -11.63 7.85
N SER A 122 -8.10 -12.48 7.68
CA SER A 122 -8.11 -13.53 6.67
C SER A 122 -7.99 -12.98 5.25
N PHE A 123 -8.83 -12.01 4.87
CA PHE A 123 -8.76 -11.37 3.55
C PHE A 123 -7.54 -10.47 3.39
N GLY A 124 -6.98 -9.98 4.50
CA GLY A 124 -5.72 -9.26 4.52
C GLY A 124 -4.57 -10.16 4.12
N ASN A 125 -4.44 -11.32 4.78
CA ASN A 125 -3.44 -12.33 4.42
C ASN A 125 -3.64 -12.85 3.00
N LEU A 126 -4.88 -13.11 2.57
CA LEU A 126 -5.16 -13.46 1.17
C LEU A 126 -4.71 -12.35 0.21
N GLY A 127 -4.92 -11.08 0.57
CA GLY A 127 -4.47 -9.93 -0.20
C GLY A 127 -2.95 -9.87 -0.30
N VAL A 128 -2.24 -10.10 0.80
CA VAL A 128 -0.77 -10.20 0.85
C VAL A 128 -0.27 -11.33 -0.04
N SER A 129 -0.85 -12.53 0.08
CA SER A 129 -0.48 -13.70 -0.72
C SER A 129 -0.70 -13.45 -2.20
N LEU A 130 -1.88 -12.95 -2.60
CA LEU A 130 -2.18 -12.61 -3.99
C LEU A 130 -1.25 -11.52 -4.52
N GLY A 131 -1.00 -10.49 -3.72
CA GLY A 131 -0.14 -9.37 -4.11
C GLY A 131 1.28 -9.84 -4.36
N THR A 132 1.84 -10.56 -3.39
CA THR A 132 3.18 -11.15 -3.46
C THR A 132 3.31 -12.12 -4.62
N ALA A 133 2.37 -13.06 -4.79
CA ALA A 133 2.39 -14.02 -5.89
C ALA A 133 2.35 -13.32 -7.26
N THR A 134 1.48 -12.32 -7.40
CA THR A 134 1.38 -11.56 -8.66
C THR A 134 2.66 -10.76 -8.91
N GLY A 135 3.19 -10.06 -7.90
CA GLY A 135 4.46 -9.34 -7.98
C GLY A 135 5.61 -10.26 -8.41
N GLY A 136 5.74 -11.42 -7.76
CA GLY A 136 6.77 -12.42 -8.08
C GLY A 136 6.65 -12.96 -9.50
N TRP A 137 5.43 -13.19 -9.99
CA TRP A 137 5.21 -13.61 -11.37
C TRP A 137 5.64 -12.55 -12.40
N PHE A 138 5.36 -11.27 -12.14
CA PHE A 138 5.84 -10.19 -13.01
C PHE A 138 7.37 -10.04 -12.94
N ILE A 139 7.96 -10.17 -11.74
CA ILE A 139 9.41 -10.11 -11.56
C ILE A 139 10.12 -11.23 -12.34
N SER A 140 9.57 -12.44 -12.38
CA SER A 140 10.20 -13.57 -13.08
C SER A 140 10.22 -13.42 -14.62
N HIS A 141 9.34 -12.60 -15.20
CA HIS A 141 9.25 -12.39 -16.65
C HIS A 141 9.87 -11.06 -17.10
N TYR A 142 9.75 -10.00 -16.28
CA TYR A 142 10.11 -8.63 -16.68
C TYR A 142 11.20 -7.99 -15.80
N GLY A 143 11.67 -8.72 -14.78
CA GLY A 143 12.69 -8.24 -13.84
C GLY A 143 12.13 -7.37 -12.71
N ILE A 144 12.98 -7.07 -11.73
CA ILE A 144 12.58 -6.39 -10.49
C ILE A 144 12.11 -4.94 -10.71
N ALA A 145 12.54 -4.28 -11.78
CA ALA A 145 12.20 -2.87 -12.05
C ALA A 145 10.69 -2.65 -12.31
N VAL A 146 9.96 -3.68 -12.75
CA VAL A 146 8.51 -3.60 -13.00
C VAL A 146 7.68 -3.51 -11.72
N THR A 147 8.26 -3.91 -10.59
CA THR A 147 7.56 -4.16 -9.31
C THR A 147 6.62 -3.04 -8.85
N PRO A 148 6.97 -1.74 -8.92
CA PRO A 148 6.07 -0.66 -8.55
C PRO A 148 4.78 -0.65 -9.39
N TRP A 149 4.88 -0.97 -10.69
CA TRP A 149 3.78 -0.86 -11.66
C TRP A 149 2.70 -1.94 -11.49
N VAL A 150 3.07 -3.11 -10.96
CA VAL A 150 2.18 -4.27 -10.83
C VAL A 150 0.93 -3.96 -9.99
N GLY A 151 1.09 -3.11 -8.97
CA GLY A 151 0.00 -2.73 -8.07
C GLY A 151 -1.10 -1.90 -8.72
N ILE A 152 -0.87 -1.26 -9.88
CA ILE A 152 -1.81 -0.33 -10.50
C ILE A 152 -3.15 -1.02 -10.82
N GLY A 153 -3.11 -2.22 -11.40
CA GLY A 153 -4.33 -2.94 -11.76
C GLY A 153 -5.24 -3.20 -10.56
N PHE A 154 -4.66 -3.66 -9.45
CA PHE A 154 -5.40 -3.84 -8.20
C PHE A 154 -5.78 -2.52 -7.54
N GLY A 155 -4.99 -1.46 -7.72
CA GLY A 155 -5.33 -0.10 -7.32
C GLY A 155 -6.61 0.39 -8.00
N VAL A 156 -6.75 0.17 -9.32
CA VAL A 156 -7.99 0.49 -10.06
C VAL A 156 -9.16 -0.31 -9.52
N LEU A 157 -9.01 -1.62 -9.34
CA LEU A 157 -10.07 -2.46 -8.77
C LEU A 157 -10.48 -1.99 -7.36
N ALA A 158 -9.52 -1.61 -6.53
CA ALA A 158 -9.80 -1.08 -5.20
C ALA A 158 -10.59 0.25 -5.29
N VAL A 159 -10.21 1.18 -6.17
CA VAL A 159 -10.96 2.43 -6.40
C VAL A 159 -12.39 2.13 -6.83
N VAL A 160 -12.57 1.25 -7.82
CA VAL A 160 -13.90 0.85 -8.31
C VAL A 160 -14.76 0.29 -7.18
N MET A 161 -14.22 -0.60 -6.35
CA MET A 161 -14.96 -1.18 -5.21
C MET A 161 -15.33 -0.14 -4.15
N ILE A 162 -14.44 0.83 -3.87
CA ILE A 162 -14.73 1.90 -2.91
C ILE A 162 -15.82 2.83 -3.42
N LEU A 163 -15.76 3.22 -4.70
CA LEU A 163 -16.77 4.07 -5.32
C LEU A 163 -18.11 3.34 -5.44
N TRP A 164 -18.09 2.06 -5.76
CA TRP A 164 -19.29 1.20 -5.77
C TRP A 164 -19.97 1.18 -4.40
N ARG A 165 -19.19 0.96 -3.33
CA ARG A 165 -19.71 1.03 -1.95
C ARG A 165 -20.29 2.41 -1.63
N ALA A 166 -19.58 3.48 -1.98
CA ALA A 166 -20.05 4.85 -1.76
C ALA A 166 -21.36 5.16 -2.50
N TRP A 167 -21.60 4.51 -3.65
CA TRP A 167 -22.87 4.60 -4.37
C TRP A 167 -23.98 3.83 -3.64
N LEU A 168 -23.70 2.59 -3.19
CA LEU A 168 -24.67 1.81 -2.42
C LEU A 168 -25.08 2.49 -1.11
N ASP A 169 -24.14 3.13 -0.40
CA ASP A 169 -24.42 3.82 0.87
C ASP A 169 -25.30 5.09 0.68
N ARG A 170 -25.50 5.56 -0.56
CA ARG A 170 -26.34 6.72 -0.89
C ARG A 170 -27.76 6.36 -1.34
N VAL A 171 -27.99 5.12 -1.73
CA VAL A 171 -29.29 4.61 -2.23
C VAL A 171 -30.10 4.08 -1.06
#